data_AF-A0A7C4D230-F1
#
_entry.id   AF-A0A7C4D230-F1
#
_cell.length_a   1.000
_cell.length_b   1.000
_cell.length_c   1.000
_cell.angle_alpha   90.00
_cell.angle_beta   90.00
_cell.angle_gamma   90.00
#
_symmetry.space_group_name_H-M   'P 1'
#
loop_
_entity.id
_entity.type
_entity.pdbx_description
1 polymer ?
#
loop_
_entity_poly.entity_id
_entity_poly.type
_entity_poly.pdbx_seq_one_letter_code
_entity_poly.pdbx_strand_id
1 'polypeptide(L)'
;MRVKVLTPPDETLLSSMLYEGYLRIVSECGEEATEECVSKAVQQLLEEKEVYFGFAGNDLKYTLNKISKEFNVDQSEFSGLKFLLKLKVQDLAVAVRLVKLSSGKDAVLVGTSGFDGTAGYTFQIMKVDRYKGISSPESKVFWKDVTTYADLSGVFLFFTGLASSYVTRVREVGEGESYYFLFFDTETLLNRVIGGNLRNWIAVKDELLKRIKERIERYGGINDEAITLTVLFNTYLLEELERSQVRYVGFRLVRVNREGQTYKVYVDMPLRVYHGRRIYESIGEDREAVERINRIVDTLVEPAARFVRGRDDVGDGYHAFKALRYLFMYITTENPLYVGMMHRELHEAYRARKSRGKPGAERYLACFLKPTIGY
;
A
#
# COMPACT_ATOMS: atom_id res chain seq x y z
N MET A 1 -14.62 24.81 -1.83
CA MET A 1 -14.45 23.85 -0.72
C MET A 1 -12.97 23.75 -0.47
N ARG A 2 -12.52 23.99 0.76
CA ARG A 2 -11.10 23.93 1.06
C ARG A 2 -10.73 22.48 1.34
N VAL A 3 -9.66 21.99 0.71
CA VAL A 3 -9.15 20.64 0.92
C VAL A 3 -7.83 20.77 1.64
N LYS A 4 -7.77 20.35 2.91
CA LYS A 4 -6.56 20.51 3.73
C LYS A 4 -6.51 19.53 4.89
N VAL A 5 -5.35 18.94 5.14
CA VAL A 5 -5.07 18.25 6.42
C VAL A 5 -4.33 19.24 7.32
N LEU A 6 -4.95 19.60 8.44
CA LEU A 6 -4.46 20.63 9.37
C LEU A 6 -3.45 20.10 10.40
N THR A 7 -3.24 18.79 10.42
CA THR A 7 -2.26 18.12 11.27
C THR A 7 -1.04 17.70 10.46
N PRO A 8 0.19 17.85 10.98
CA PRO A 8 1.39 17.36 10.30
C PRO A 8 1.28 15.87 9.93
N PRO A 9 1.89 15.44 8.82
CA PRO A 9 1.91 14.03 8.48
C PRO A 9 2.78 13.27 9.47
N ASP A 10 2.38 12.04 9.79
CA ASP A 10 3.12 11.12 10.65
C ASP A 10 3.01 9.70 10.08
N GLU A 11 3.59 8.72 10.78
CA GLU A 11 3.61 7.35 10.32
C GLU A 11 2.36 6.54 10.67
N THR A 12 1.34 7.13 11.32
CA THR A 12 0.10 6.41 11.61
C THR A 12 -0.70 6.14 10.34
N LEU A 13 -1.43 5.03 10.31
CA LEU A 13 -2.39 4.68 9.28
C LEU A 13 -3.47 5.75 9.19
N LEU A 14 -3.93 6.32 10.31
CA LEU A 14 -4.90 7.41 10.30
C LEU A 14 -4.38 8.61 9.50
N SER A 15 -3.18 9.10 9.83
CA SER A 15 -2.56 10.22 9.11
C SER A 15 -2.29 9.86 7.65
N SER A 16 -1.73 8.67 7.40
CA SER A 16 -1.44 8.18 6.04
C SER A 16 -2.69 8.14 5.17
N MET A 17 -3.82 7.65 5.69
CA MET A 17 -5.11 7.65 4.98
C MET A 17 -5.65 9.07 4.74
N LEU A 18 -5.61 9.96 5.73
CA LEU A 18 -6.07 11.34 5.54
C LEU A 18 -5.25 12.07 4.48
N TYR A 19 -3.92 11.92 4.52
CA TYR A 19 -3.04 12.50 3.52
C TYR A 19 -3.26 11.88 2.14
N GLU A 20 -3.45 10.57 2.02
CA GLU A 20 -3.78 9.96 0.73
C GLU A 20 -5.09 10.47 0.12
N GLY A 21 -6.11 10.69 0.95
CA GLY A 21 -7.37 11.28 0.50
C GLY A 21 -7.16 12.73 0.03
N TYR A 22 -6.42 13.50 0.81
CA TYR A 22 -6.03 14.87 0.46
C TYR A 22 -5.26 14.93 -0.85
N LEU A 23 -4.20 14.14 -1.00
CA LEU A 23 -3.37 14.11 -2.19
C LEU A 23 -4.18 13.74 -3.43
N ARG A 24 -5.06 12.75 -3.32
CA ARG A 24 -5.92 12.31 -4.44
C ARG A 24 -6.88 13.41 -4.90
N ILE A 25 -7.48 14.14 -3.96
CA ILE A 25 -8.41 15.21 -4.32
C ILE A 25 -7.64 16.40 -4.89
N VAL A 26 -6.55 16.81 -4.24
CA VAL A 26 -5.76 17.98 -4.68
C VAL A 26 -5.08 17.72 -6.02
N SER A 27 -4.69 16.49 -6.34
CA SER A 27 -4.08 16.16 -7.63
C SER A 27 -5.02 16.39 -8.81
N GLU A 28 -6.33 16.25 -8.61
CA GLU A 28 -7.36 16.42 -9.65
C GLU A 28 -8.03 17.80 -9.59
N CYS A 29 -8.26 18.34 -8.39
CA CYS A 29 -9.12 19.51 -8.17
C CYS A 29 -8.39 20.73 -7.61
N GLY A 30 -7.14 20.60 -7.16
CA GLY A 30 -6.44 21.63 -6.39
C GLY A 30 -6.97 21.78 -4.95
N GLU A 31 -6.41 22.71 -4.18
CA GLU A 31 -6.76 22.93 -2.77
C GLU A 31 -8.11 23.65 -2.58
N GLU A 32 -8.54 24.44 -3.56
CA GLU A 32 -9.82 25.14 -3.58
C GLU A 32 -10.76 24.47 -4.58
N ALA A 33 -11.25 23.28 -4.20
CA ALA A 33 -12.05 22.42 -5.06
C ALA A 33 -13.54 22.78 -5.05
N THR A 34 -14.27 22.42 -6.12
CA THR A 34 -15.74 22.42 -6.14
C THR A 34 -16.28 21.05 -5.70
N GLU A 35 -17.49 21.00 -5.15
CA GLU A 35 -18.16 19.74 -4.79
C GLU A 35 -18.28 18.79 -6.00
N GLU A 36 -18.58 19.34 -7.18
CA GLU A 36 -18.65 18.59 -8.43
C GLU A 36 -17.30 17.96 -8.80
N CYS A 37 -16.20 18.71 -8.71
CA CYS A 37 -14.88 18.16 -9.01
C CYS A 37 -14.51 17.03 -8.05
N VAL A 38 -14.71 17.24 -6.74
CA VAL A 38 -14.44 16.23 -5.71
C VAL A 38 -15.26 14.96 -5.96
N SER A 39 -16.55 15.11 -6.25
CA SER A 39 -17.44 13.98 -6.52
C SER A 39 -16.99 13.19 -7.75
N LYS A 40 -16.60 13.90 -8.83
CA LYS A 40 -16.08 13.28 -10.06
C LYS A 40 -14.74 12.57 -9.81
N ALA A 41 -13.83 13.16 -9.05
CA ALA A 41 -12.54 12.57 -8.73
C ALA A 41 -12.70 11.27 -7.91
N VAL A 42 -13.61 11.26 -6.93
CA VAL A 42 -13.91 10.05 -6.14
C VAL A 42 -14.63 9.01 -6.98
N GLN A 43 -15.57 9.40 -7.84
CA GLN A 43 -16.21 8.47 -8.77
C GLN A 43 -15.20 7.78 -9.67
N GLN A 44 -14.33 8.55 -10.33
CA GLN A 44 -13.28 8.01 -11.19
C GLN A 44 -12.35 7.07 -10.43
N LEU A 45 -11.95 7.44 -9.21
CA LEU A 45 -11.13 6.58 -8.34
C LEU A 45 -11.79 5.22 -8.07
N LEU A 46 -13.09 5.22 -7.74
CA LEU A 46 -13.83 3.99 -7.44
C LEU A 46 -14.18 3.15 -8.68
N GLU A 47 -14.21 3.76 -9.86
CA GLU A 47 -14.37 3.06 -11.14
C GLU A 47 -13.06 2.43 -11.61
N GLU A 48 -11.94 3.13 -11.42
CA GLU A 48 -10.61 2.65 -11.80
C GLU A 48 -10.05 1.60 -10.83
N LYS A 49 -10.43 1.68 -9.54
CA LYS A 49 -9.95 0.76 -8.51
C LYS A 49 -11.04 -0.19 -8.05
N GLU A 50 -10.80 -1.48 -8.21
CA GLU A 50 -11.59 -2.56 -7.62
C GLU A 50 -11.34 -2.64 -6.10
N VAL A 51 -11.92 -1.71 -5.35
CA VAL A 51 -11.83 -1.70 -3.89
C VAL A 51 -12.82 -2.68 -3.30
N TYR A 52 -12.35 -3.51 -2.36
CA TYR A 52 -13.22 -4.32 -1.52
C TYR A 52 -12.68 -4.33 -0.09
N PHE A 53 -13.40 -3.65 0.81
CA PHE A 53 -13.04 -3.54 2.22
C PHE A 53 -14.17 -4.08 3.11
N GLY A 54 -13.86 -5.12 3.89
CA GLY A 54 -14.80 -5.73 4.81
C GLY A 54 -14.81 -5.01 6.16
N PHE A 55 -15.93 -4.37 6.48
CA PHE A 55 -16.13 -3.69 7.76
C PHE A 55 -16.24 -4.65 8.95
N ALA A 56 -15.76 -4.25 10.12
CA ALA A 56 -15.93 -5.02 11.35
C ALA A 56 -17.40 -4.97 11.82
N GLY A 57 -17.84 -5.97 12.58
CA GLY A 57 -19.25 -6.06 13.01
C GLY A 57 -19.73 -4.85 13.82
N ASN A 58 -18.88 -4.25 14.64
CA ASN A 58 -19.19 -3.01 15.35
C ASN A 58 -19.34 -1.81 14.41
N ASP A 59 -18.55 -1.75 13.33
CA ASP A 59 -18.70 -0.70 12.30
C ASP A 59 -20.07 -0.83 11.63
N LEU A 60 -20.45 -2.05 11.26
CA LEU A 60 -21.76 -2.36 10.66
C LEU A 60 -22.90 -1.93 11.61
N LYS A 61 -22.84 -2.40 12.85
CA LYS A 61 -23.92 -2.23 13.84
C LYS A 61 -24.18 -0.77 14.19
N TYR A 62 -23.13 0.00 14.46
CA TYR A 62 -23.24 1.33 15.06
C TYR A 62 -23.03 2.48 14.07
N THR A 63 -22.18 2.29 13.06
CA THR A 63 -21.74 3.39 12.20
C THR A 63 -22.35 3.31 10.81
N LEU A 64 -22.23 2.17 10.13
CA LEU A 64 -22.75 2.02 8.77
C LEU A 64 -24.27 1.98 8.74
N ASN A 65 -24.93 1.37 9.73
CA ASN A 65 -26.38 1.47 9.87
C ASN A 65 -26.87 2.91 10.05
N LYS A 66 -26.09 3.75 10.73
CA LYS A 66 -26.41 5.18 10.88
C LYS A 66 -26.26 5.88 9.53
N ILE A 67 -25.14 5.71 8.85
CA ILE A 67 -24.88 6.27 7.51
C ILE A 67 -25.95 5.81 6.50
N SER A 68 -26.31 4.52 6.50
CA SER A 68 -27.32 3.94 5.63
C SER A 68 -28.68 4.63 5.78
N LYS A 69 -29.11 4.86 7.02
CA LYS A 69 -30.38 5.56 7.31
C LYS A 69 -30.32 7.04 6.96
N GLU A 70 -29.22 7.70 7.28
CA GLU A 70 -29.05 9.15 7.13
C GLU A 70 -28.90 9.58 5.66
N PHE A 71 -28.22 8.76 4.84
CA PHE A 71 -27.88 9.10 3.45
C PHE A 71 -28.52 8.16 2.42
N ASN A 72 -29.43 7.28 2.84
CA ASN A 72 -30.11 6.30 1.99
C ASN A 72 -29.11 5.44 1.16
N VAL A 73 -28.12 4.88 1.86
CA VAL A 73 -27.06 4.03 1.29
C VAL A 73 -27.43 2.56 1.47
N ASP A 74 -27.35 1.76 0.41
CA ASP A 74 -27.53 0.31 0.49
C ASP A 74 -26.31 -0.38 1.14
N GLN A 75 -26.55 -1.45 1.90
CA GLN A 75 -25.46 -2.16 2.58
C GLN A 75 -24.41 -2.74 1.63
N SER A 76 -24.80 -3.11 0.40
CA SER A 76 -23.89 -3.60 -0.64
C SER A 76 -22.88 -2.55 -1.10
N GLU A 77 -23.19 -1.26 -0.95
CA GLU A 77 -22.33 -0.15 -1.35
C GLU A 77 -21.16 0.08 -0.40
N PHE A 78 -21.20 -0.46 0.83
CA PHE A 78 -20.11 -0.25 1.79
C PHE A 78 -18.83 -0.95 1.39
N SER A 79 -18.89 -2.22 0.97
CA SER A 79 -17.67 -2.99 0.67
C SER A 79 -16.83 -2.38 -0.45
N GLY A 80 -17.48 -1.82 -1.48
CA GLY A 80 -16.83 -1.07 -2.57
C GLY A 80 -16.67 0.43 -2.31
N LEU A 81 -16.96 0.89 -1.09
CA LEU A 81 -16.93 2.31 -0.68
C LEU A 81 -17.79 3.25 -1.54
N LYS A 82 -18.77 2.72 -2.28
CA LYS A 82 -19.67 3.50 -3.16
C LYS A 82 -20.54 4.48 -2.38
N PHE A 83 -20.73 4.26 -1.08
CA PHE A 83 -21.41 5.19 -0.19
C PHE A 83 -20.79 6.60 -0.20
N LEU A 84 -19.50 6.73 -0.51
CA LEU A 84 -18.82 8.03 -0.61
C LEU A 84 -19.49 8.95 -1.63
N LEU A 85 -20.05 8.40 -2.70
CA LEU A 85 -20.73 9.16 -3.76
C LEU A 85 -22.07 9.76 -3.29
N LYS A 86 -22.58 9.32 -2.14
CA LYS A 86 -23.83 9.82 -1.53
C LYS A 86 -23.58 10.81 -0.41
N LEU A 87 -22.33 10.97 0.04
CA LEU A 87 -21.98 11.91 1.10
C LEU A 87 -21.82 13.30 0.51
N LYS A 88 -22.51 14.28 1.11
CA LYS A 88 -22.32 15.69 0.78
C LYS A 88 -21.47 16.33 1.86
N VAL A 89 -20.29 16.81 1.47
CA VAL A 89 -19.35 17.50 2.36
C VAL A 89 -19.23 18.95 1.90
N GLN A 90 -19.19 19.89 2.85
CA GLN A 90 -19.09 21.33 2.54
C GLN A 90 -17.66 21.85 2.59
N ASP A 91 -16.85 21.25 3.46
CA ASP A 91 -15.45 21.60 3.70
C ASP A 91 -14.63 20.33 3.95
N LEU A 92 -13.39 20.30 3.48
CA LEU A 92 -12.46 19.18 3.65
C LEU A 92 -11.17 19.65 4.35
N ALA A 93 -11.25 20.75 5.10
CA ALA A 93 -10.24 21.14 6.07
C ALA A 93 -10.35 20.29 7.35
N VAL A 94 -9.68 19.14 7.35
CA VAL A 94 -9.75 18.12 8.41
C VAL A 94 -8.55 18.25 9.36
N ALA A 95 -8.81 18.24 10.66
CA ALA A 95 -7.82 18.16 11.72
C ALA A 95 -7.99 16.86 12.53
N VAL A 96 -6.88 16.35 13.06
CA VAL A 96 -6.87 15.30 14.09
C VAL A 96 -6.55 15.93 15.45
N ARG A 97 -7.41 15.74 16.46
CA ARG A 97 -7.24 16.34 17.78
C ARG A 97 -7.48 15.32 18.88
N LEU A 98 -6.55 15.22 19.84
CA LEU A 98 -6.79 14.52 21.09
C LEU A 98 -7.52 15.45 22.05
N VAL A 99 -8.71 15.05 22.50
CA VAL A 99 -9.55 15.84 23.41
C VAL A 99 -10.00 14.99 24.59
N LYS A 100 -10.42 15.65 25.66
CA LYS A 100 -11.13 15.01 26.77
C LYS A 100 -12.62 15.33 26.62
N LEU A 101 -13.45 14.29 26.45
CA LEU A 101 -14.89 14.45 26.33
C LEU A 101 -15.50 14.93 27.65
N SER A 102 -16.75 15.43 27.60
CA SER A 102 -17.54 15.77 28.79
C SER A 102 -17.68 14.61 29.79
N SER A 103 -17.63 13.37 29.29
CA SER A 103 -17.60 12.15 30.12
C SER A 103 -16.27 11.90 30.84
N GLY A 104 -15.26 12.74 30.63
CA GLY A 104 -13.91 12.60 31.18
C GLY A 104 -13.01 11.61 30.44
N LYS A 105 -13.50 10.94 29.40
CA LYS A 105 -12.73 10.00 28.57
C LYS A 105 -11.92 10.72 27.50
N ASP A 106 -10.72 10.21 27.24
CA ASP A 106 -9.87 10.67 26.14
C ASP A 106 -10.44 10.17 24.80
N ALA A 107 -10.47 11.04 23.80
CA ALA A 107 -11.00 10.74 22.47
C ALA A 107 -10.18 11.45 21.38
N VAL A 108 -10.11 10.83 20.21
CA VAL A 108 -9.52 11.44 19.01
C VAL A 108 -10.65 11.92 18.13
N LEU A 109 -10.65 13.21 17.80
CA LEU A 109 -11.59 13.81 16.86
C LEU A 109 -10.91 13.97 15.51
N VAL A 110 -11.57 13.50 14.45
CA VAL A 110 -11.11 13.61 13.06
C VAL A 110 -12.16 14.34 12.25
N GLY A 111 -11.92 15.60 11.92
CA GLY A 111 -12.93 16.37 11.21
C GLY A 111 -12.63 17.85 11.12
N THR A 112 -13.65 18.62 10.73
CA THR A 112 -13.59 20.08 10.68
C THR A 112 -13.27 20.68 12.06
N SER A 113 -12.74 21.91 12.06
CA SER A 113 -12.26 22.57 13.29
C SER A 113 -13.37 22.73 14.36
N GLY A 114 -14.63 22.85 13.94
CA GLY A 114 -15.79 22.98 14.83
C GLY A 114 -16.33 21.68 15.39
N PHE A 115 -15.86 20.52 14.92
CA PHE A 115 -16.34 19.22 15.39
C PHE A 115 -15.95 18.98 16.85
N ASP A 116 -16.92 18.65 17.70
CA ASP A 116 -16.74 18.45 19.15
C ASP A 116 -16.88 16.97 19.58
N GLY A 117 -17.07 16.06 18.62
CA GLY A 117 -17.31 14.64 18.87
C GLY A 117 -18.78 14.24 18.96
N THR A 118 -19.71 15.21 19.08
CA THR A 118 -21.14 14.91 19.12
C THR A 118 -21.63 14.44 17.76
N ALA A 119 -22.50 13.41 17.76
CA ALA A 119 -23.00 12.78 16.54
C ALA A 119 -21.92 12.27 15.56
N GLY A 120 -20.68 12.04 16.02
CA GLY A 120 -19.61 11.48 15.20
C GLY A 120 -19.85 10.04 14.75
N TYR A 121 -19.13 9.64 13.71
CA TYR A 121 -19.02 8.27 13.21
C TYR A 121 -17.76 7.63 13.79
N THR A 122 -17.82 6.33 14.10
CA THR A 122 -16.66 5.63 14.67
C THR A 122 -16.32 4.41 13.83
N PHE A 123 -15.10 4.35 13.30
CA PHE A 123 -14.64 3.21 12.51
C PHE A 123 -13.48 2.51 13.22
N GLN A 124 -13.50 1.18 13.28
CA GLN A 124 -12.42 0.40 13.90
C GLN A 124 -11.11 0.55 13.12
N ILE A 125 -11.17 0.71 11.79
CA ILE A 125 -9.98 0.94 10.94
C ILE A 125 -9.27 2.26 11.26
N MET A 126 -9.99 3.27 11.78
CA MET A 126 -9.39 4.53 12.24
C MET A 126 -8.74 4.43 13.63
N LYS A 127 -8.85 3.26 14.28
CA LYS A 127 -8.32 2.98 15.62
C LYS A 127 -7.23 1.91 15.57
N VAL A 128 -6.65 1.62 14.42
CA VAL A 128 -5.76 0.46 14.27
C VAL A 128 -4.41 0.69 14.91
N ASP A 129 -3.90 1.91 14.84
CA ASP A 129 -2.63 2.28 15.46
C ASP A 129 -2.83 2.87 16.86
N ARG A 130 -3.58 2.20 17.74
CA ARG A 130 -3.86 2.70 19.11
C ARG A 130 -2.62 3.13 19.91
N TYR A 131 -1.41 2.81 19.43
CA TYR A 131 -0.13 3.05 20.10
C TYR A 131 0.90 3.85 19.29
N LYS A 132 0.63 4.23 18.02
CA LYS A 132 1.55 5.08 17.23
C LYS A 132 0.95 6.48 17.08
N GLY A 133 1.77 7.52 17.25
CA GLY A 133 1.45 8.92 16.91
C GLY A 133 0.63 9.75 17.90
N ILE A 134 -0.24 9.16 18.73
CA ILE A 134 -1.11 9.93 19.67
C ILE A 134 -0.71 9.71 21.14
N SER A 135 0.08 8.68 21.41
CA SER A 135 0.57 8.36 22.75
C SER A 135 1.99 8.85 22.93
N SER A 136 2.17 9.90 23.75
CA SER A 136 3.46 10.30 24.32
C SER A 136 3.57 9.81 25.77
N PRO A 137 4.79 9.57 26.31
CA PRO A 137 5.01 9.30 27.74
C PRO A 137 4.31 10.32 28.65
N GLU A 138 4.19 11.57 28.21
CA GLU A 138 3.51 12.62 28.97
C GLU A 138 1.98 12.49 28.97
N SER A 139 1.41 11.98 27.87
CA SER A 139 -0.05 11.90 27.69
C SER A 139 -0.74 10.78 28.50
N LYS A 140 0.01 9.81 29.04
CA LYS A 140 -0.49 8.66 29.84
C LYS A 140 -1.62 7.84 29.17
N VAL A 141 -1.81 7.95 27.85
CA VAL A 141 -2.88 7.25 27.10
C VAL A 141 -2.46 5.87 26.58
N PHE A 142 -1.20 5.45 26.74
CA PHE A 142 -0.74 4.11 26.32
C PHE A 142 -1.59 2.95 26.85
N TRP A 143 -2.18 3.12 28.04
CA TRP A 143 -2.96 2.09 28.72
C TRP A 143 -4.48 2.31 28.62
N LYS A 144 -4.94 3.31 27.86
CA LYS A 144 -6.35 3.70 27.80
C LYS A 144 -6.97 3.41 26.44
N ASP A 145 -8.22 2.96 26.46
CA ASP A 145 -9.04 2.88 25.25
C ASP A 145 -9.47 4.29 24.80
N VAL A 146 -8.74 4.83 23.84
CA VAL A 146 -9.08 6.10 23.18
C VAL A 146 -10.01 5.81 22.00
N THR A 147 -11.19 6.43 21.99
CA THR A 147 -12.14 6.27 20.89
C THR A 147 -11.93 7.36 19.85
N THR A 148 -11.74 6.96 18.59
CA THR A 148 -11.77 7.87 17.45
C THR A 148 -13.22 8.14 17.00
N TYR A 149 -13.58 9.41 16.94
CA TYR A 149 -14.81 9.94 16.35
C TYR A 149 -14.46 10.79 15.14
N ALA A 150 -15.24 10.69 14.08
CA ALA A 150 -15.08 11.49 12.88
C ALA A 150 -16.39 12.17 12.47
N ASP A 151 -16.32 13.39 11.94
CA ASP A 151 -17.44 14.00 11.22
C ASP A 151 -17.47 13.52 9.76
N LEU A 152 -18.44 13.98 8.97
CA LEU A 152 -18.56 13.56 7.57
C LEU A 152 -17.32 13.91 6.74
N SER A 153 -16.71 15.07 6.96
CA SER A 153 -15.51 15.49 6.24
C SER A 153 -14.33 14.57 6.56
N GLY A 154 -14.14 14.22 7.83
CA GLY A 154 -13.12 13.25 8.27
C GLY A 154 -13.35 11.86 7.70
N VAL A 155 -14.60 11.37 7.71
CA VAL A 155 -14.99 10.09 7.11
C VAL A 155 -14.71 10.08 5.61
N PHE A 156 -15.19 11.10 4.90
CA PHE A 156 -15.04 11.20 3.45
C PHE A 156 -13.57 11.22 3.03
N LEU A 157 -12.76 12.07 3.67
CA LEU A 157 -11.35 12.21 3.34
C LEU A 157 -10.59 10.91 3.65
N PHE A 158 -10.84 10.31 4.82
CA PHE A 158 -10.20 9.05 5.22
C PHE A 158 -10.50 7.91 4.25
N PHE A 159 -11.76 7.68 3.89
CA PHE A 159 -12.12 6.57 3.00
C PHE A 159 -11.77 6.83 1.54
N THR A 160 -11.68 8.09 1.11
CA THR A 160 -11.04 8.45 -0.17
C THR A 160 -9.57 8.03 -0.17
N GLY A 161 -8.86 8.28 0.93
CA GLY A 161 -7.48 7.82 1.11
C GLY A 161 -7.34 6.30 1.19
N LEU A 162 -8.30 5.63 1.84
CA LEU A 162 -8.38 4.17 1.86
C LEU A 162 -8.51 3.62 0.44
N ALA A 163 -9.45 4.14 -0.35
CA ALA A 163 -9.59 3.76 -1.76
C ALA A 163 -8.32 4.07 -2.57
N SER A 164 -7.73 5.26 -2.39
CA SER A 164 -6.52 5.71 -3.10
C SER A 164 -5.30 4.83 -2.80
N SER A 165 -5.14 4.37 -1.56
CA SER A 165 -4.00 3.55 -1.14
C SER A 165 -4.23 2.04 -1.28
N TYR A 166 -5.47 1.58 -1.47
CA TYR A 166 -5.84 0.17 -1.51
C TYR A 166 -5.12 -0.57 -2.63
N VAL A 167 -4.29 -1.55 -2.26
CA VAL A 167 -3.56 -2.42 -3.19
C VAL A 167 -4.43 -3.62 -3.54
N THR A 168 -4.73 -4.46 -2.55
CA THR A 168 -5.56 -5.65 -2.71
C THR A 168 -5.97 -6.22 -1.35
N ARG A 169 -6.78 -7.27 -1.39
CA ARG A 169 -7.09 -8.13 -0.24
C ARG A 169 -6.68 -9.57 -0.55
N VAL A 170 -6.18 -10.26 0.45
CA VAL A 170 -5.89 -11.69 0.35
C VAL A 170 -6.48 -12.41 1.54
N ARG A 171 -7.03 -13.59 1.29
CA ARG A 171 -7.40 -14.53 2.34
C ARG A 171 -6.28 -15.56 2.48
N GLU A 172 -5.41 -15.34 3.45
CA GLU A 172 -4.30 -16.24 3.75
C GLU A 172 -4.82 -17.52 4.43
N VAL A 173 -4.17 -18.66 4.18
CA VAL A 173 -4.60 -19.95 4.75
C VAL A 173 -4.32 -19.96 6.25
N GLY A 174 -5.38 -20.09 7.06
CA GLY A 174 -5.27 -20.09 8.52
C GLY A 174 -5.28 -18.69 9.16
N GLU A 175 -5.21 -17.63 8.36
CA GLU A 175 -5.41 -16.25 8.83
C GLU A 175 -6.79 -15.72 8.38
N GLY A 176 -7.14 -14.54 8.91
CA GLY A 176 -8.30 -13.77 8.48
C GLY A 176 -8.11 -13.15 7.08
N GLU A 177 -8.95 -12.17 6.78
CA GLU A 177 -8.77 -11.34 5.60
C GLU A 177 -7.71 -10.26 5.89
N SER A 178 -6.72 -10.18 4.99
CA SER A 178 -5.63 -9.20 5.03
C SER A 178 -5.85 -8.16 3.93
N TYR A 179 -5.75 -6.89 4.28
CA TYR A 179 -5.82 -5.76 3.35
C TYR A 179 -4.46 -5.11 3.24
N TYR A 180 -4.08 -4.75 2.02
CA TYR A 180 -2.77 -4.17 1.72
C TYR A 180 -2.93 -2.75 1.21
N PHE A 181 -2.12 -1.83 1.72
CA PHE A 181 -2.17 -0.41 1.40
C PHE A 181 -0.78 0.14 1.07
N LEU A 182 -0.68 0.98 0.04
CA LEU A 182 0.57 1.63 -0.36
C LEU A 182 0.48 3.14 -0.14
N PHE A 183 1.37 3.64 0.70
CA PHE A 183 1.52 5.05 1.05
C PHE A 183 2.88 5.57 0.61
N PHE A 184 3.01 6.89 0.45
CA PHE A 184 4.32 7.53 0.52
C PHE A 184 4.87 7.46 1.96
N ASP A 185 6.18 7.38 2.12
CA ASP A 185 6.77 7.63 3.45
C ASP A 185 6.69 9.13 3.81
N THR A 186 6.74 9.45 5.11
CA THR A 186 6.51 10.82 5.60
C THR A 186 7.53 11.82 5.03
N GLU A 187 8.78 11.40 4.87
CA GLU A 187 9.85 12.22 4.31
C GLU A 187 9.59 12.57 2.84
N THR A 188 9.22 11.57 2.03
CA THR A 188 8.85 11.76 0.63
C THR A 188 7.60 12.60 0.49
N LEU A 189 6.59 12.34 1.32
CA LEU A 189 5.35 13.08 1.35
C LEU A 189 5.59 14.58 1.54
N LEU A 190 6.35 14.93 2.58
CA LEU A 190 6.66 16.32 2.93
C LEU A 190 7.55 17.01 1.89
N ASN A 191 8.64 16.36 1.48
CA ASN A 191 9.69 17.01 0.72
C ASN A 191 9.48 16.95 -0.80
N ARG A 192 8.67 16.02 -1.30
CA ARG A 192 8.58 15.71 -2.74
C ARG A 192 7.16 15.77 -3.28
N VAL A 193 6.21 15.19 -2.56
CA VAL A 193 4.85 15.04 -3.08
C VAL A 193 4.06 16.34 -2.90
N ILE A 194 4.01 16.86 -1.68
CA ILE A 194 3.26 18.11 -1.39
C ILE A 194 3.95 19.33 -2.04
N GLY A 195 5.28 19.35 -2.06
CA GLY A 195 6.06 20.47 -2.63
C GLY A 195 6.39 20.37 -4.13
N GLY A 196 5.97 19.30 -4.81
CA GLY A 196 6.40 18.99 -6.19
C GLY A 196 5.25 18.76 -7.17
N ASN A 197 5.50 18.01 -8.24
CA ASN A 197 4.47 17.62 -9.19
C ASN A 197 3.62 16.46 -8.64
N LEU A 198 2.61 16.83 -7.85
CA LEU A 198 1.70 15.90 -7.17
C LEU A 198 1.09 14.86 -8.13
N ARG A 199 0.62 15.31 -9.30
CA ARG A 199 -0.06 14.44 -10.26
C ARG A 199 0.86 13.34 -10.79
N ASN A 200 2.11 13.68 -11.10
CA ASN A 200 3.10 12.69 -11.54
C ASN A 200 3.38 11.65 -10.45
N TRP A 201 3.60 12.09 -9.20
CA TRP A 201 3.89 11.17 -8.11
C TRP A 201 2.72 10.23 -7.82
N ILE A 202 1.49 10.74 -7.87
CA ILE A 202 0.28 9.90 -7.76
C ILE A 202 0.22 8.88 -8.89
N ALA A 203 0.50 9.27 -10.13
CA ALA A 203 0.55 8.34 -11.27
C ALA A 203 1.62 7.25 -11.09
N VAL A 204 2.82 7.60 -10.59
CA VAL A 204 3.88 6.65 -10.25
C VAL A 204 3.41 5.66 -9.19
N LYS A 205 2.80 6.16 -8.12
CA LYS A 205 2.29 5.30 -7.06
C LYS A 205 1.18 4.37 -7.55
N ASP A 206 0.28 4.86 -8.41
CA ASP A 206 -0.81 4.05 -8.99
C ASP A 206 -0.30 2.96 -9.93
N GLU A 207 0.74 3.23 -10.72
CA GLU A 207 1.43 2.19 -11.51
C GLU A 207 2.03 1.13 -10.58
N LEU A 208 2.79 1.58 -9.58
CA LEU A 208 3.48 0.69 -8.65
C LEU A 208 2.48 -0.19 -7.88
N LEU A 209 1.36 0.39 -7.46
CA LEU A 209 0.27 -0.30 -6.78
C LEU A 209 -0.28 -1.45 -7.65
N LYS A 210 -0.47 -1.25 -8.96
CA LYS A 210 -0.92 -2.32 -9.87
C LYS A 210 0.07 -3.50 -9.89
N ARG A 211 1.37 -3.21 -9.99
CA ARG A 211 2.40 -4.27 -9.97
C ARG A 211 2.47 -4.99 -8.62
N ILE A 212 2.41 -4.25 -7.51
CA ILE A 212 2.40 -4.83 -6.16
C ILE A 212 1.15 -5.70 -5.97
N LYS A 213 -0.04 -5.25 -6.42
CA LYS A 213 -1.28 -6.04 -6.41
C LYS A 213 -1.08 -7.39 -7.09
N GLU A 214 -0.58 -7.39 -8.33
CA GLU A 214 -0.33 -8.64 -9.07
C GLU A 214 0.63 -9.58 -8.34
N ARG A 215 1.67 -9.03 -7.70
CA ARG A 215 2.65 -9.81 -6.93
C ARG A 215 2.03 -10.45 -5.71
N ILE A 216 1.30 -9.67 -4.90
CA ILE A 216 0.64 -10.14 -3.69
C ILE A 216 -0.40 -11.22 -4.03
N GLU A 217 -1.19 -11.01 -5.09
CA GLU A 217 -2.23 -11.96 -5.51
C GLU A 217 -1.65 -13.29 -6.02
N ARG A 218 -0.60 -13.24 -6.86
CA ARG A 218 0.08 -14.46 -7.35
C ARG A 218 0.76 -15.22 -6.21
N TYR A 219 1.38 -14.50 -5.27
CA TYR A 219 2.02 -15.13 -4.12
C TYR A 219 1.01 -15.69 -3.11
N GLY A 220 -0.17 -15.07 -3.03
CA GLY A 220 -1.18 -15.36 -2.02
C GLY A 220 -0.84 -14.75 -0.65
N GLY A 221 -0.16 -13.61 -0.64
CA GLY A 221 0.31 -12.91 0.56
C GLY A 221 1.53 -12.04 0.27
N ILE A 222 2.18 -11.51 1.30
CA ILE A 222 3.41 -10.73 1.15
C ILE A 222 4.63 -11.64 0.96
N ASN A 223 5.50 -11.26 0.03
CA ASN A 223 6.88 -11.76 -0.03
C ASN A 223 7.82 -10.58 -0.20
N ASP A 224 8.56 -10.28 0.87
CA ASP A 224 9.40 -9.08 0.96
C ASP A 224 10.40 -8.99 -0.20
N GLU A 225 11.01 -10.11 -0.60
CA GLU A 225 11.96 -10.13 -1.72
C GLU A 225 11.29 -9.80 -3.06
N ALA A 226 10.19 -10.47 -3.41
CA ALA A 226 9.46 -10.22 -4.66
C ALA A 226 8.95 -8.78 -4.74
N ILE A 227 8.40 -8.26 -3.64
CA ILE A 227 7.86 -6.91 -3.58
C ILE A 227 8.99 -5.89 -3.69
N THR A 228 10.08 -6.06 -2.93
CA THR A 228 11.22 -5.13 -3.00
C THR A 228 11.82 -5.09 -4.41
N LEU A 229 12.02 -6.26 -5.04
CA LEU A 229 12.53 -6.32 -6.40
C LEU A 229 11.57 -5.65 -7.40
N THR A 230 10.25 -5.85 -7.24
CA THR A 230 9.23 -5.22 -8.10
C THR A 230 9.28 -3.69 -8.00
N VAL A 231 9.53 -3.16 -6.80
CA VAL A 231 9.63 -1.72 -6.57
C VAL A 231 10.94 -1.15 -7.09
N LEU A 232 12.07 -1.81 -6.79
CA LEU A 232 13.41 -1.36 -7.19
C LEU A 232 13.62 -1.34 -8.71
N PHE A 233 12.98 -2.25 -9.43
CA PHE A 233 13.08 -2.38 -10.89
C PHE A 233 11.83 -1.91 -11.62
N ASN A 234 11.07 -1.00 -11.01
CA ASN A 234 9.96 -0.35 -11.67
C ASN A 234 10.49 0.70 -12.66
N THR A 235 10.39 0.44 -13.96
CA THR A 235 10.91 1.34 -15.00
C THR A 235 10.25 2.70 -14.98
N TYR A 236 8.93 2.75 -14.79
CA TYR A 236 8.18 4.01 -14.76
C TYR A 236 8.63 4.91 -13.60
N LEU A 237 8.87 4.32 -12.43
CA LEU A 237 9.41 5.01 -11.27
C LEU A 237 10.84 5.51 -11.50
N LEU A 238 11.72 4.68 -12.07
CA LEU A 238 13.10 5.09 -12.35
C LEU A 238 13.16 6.24 -13.36
N GLU A 239 12.36 6.17 -14.43
CA GLU A 239 12.20 7.24 -15.41
C GLU A 239 11.68 8.53 -14.76
N GLU A 240 10.72 8.45 -13.82
CA GLU A 240 10.23 9.63 -13.12
C GLU A 240 11.28 10.24 -12.18
N LEU A 241 12.05 9.40 -11.47
CA LEU A 241 13.13 9.86 -10.59
C LEU A 241 14.19 10.62 -11.40
N GLU A 242 14.58 10.09 -12.55
CA GLU A 242 15.52 10.74 -13.47
C GLU A 242 14.95 12.06 -14.00
N ARG A 243 13.73 12.04 -14.55
CA ARG A 243 13.04 13.20 -15.13
C ARG A 243 12.86 14.33 -14.12
N SER A 244 12.46 14.00 -12.90
CA SER A 244 12.25 14.96 -11.81
C SER A 244 13.53 15.31 -11.06
N GLN A 245 14.69 14.74 -11.45
CA GLN A 245 15.98 14.92 -10.79
C GLN A 245 15.93 14.63 -9.27
N VAL A 246 15.14 13.63 -8.90
CA VAL A 246 14.96 13.22 -7.51
C VAL A 246 15.82 12.00 -7.21
N ARG A 247 16.69 12.12 -6.20
CA ARG A 247 17.62 11.05 -5.82
C ARG A 247 16.94 9.82 -5.24
N TYR A 248 15.81 9.96 -4.55
CA TYR A 248 15.06 8.82 -4.02
C TYR A 248 13.59 9.15 -3.79
N VAL A 249 12.79 8.10 -3.80
CA VAL A 249 11.40 8.11 -3.33
C VAL A 249 11.23 6.99 -2.31
N GLY A 250 10.42 7.23 -1.30
CA GLY A 250 10.06 6.28 -0.29
C GLY A 250 8.56 6.01 -0.27
N PHE A 251 8.22 4.74 -0.13
CA PHE A 251 6.87 4.23 0.06
C PHE A 251 6.82 3.36 1.31
N ARG A 252 5.61 3.09 1.77
CA ARG A 252 5.31 2.14 2.84
C ARG A 252 4.19 1.22 2.40
N LEU A 253 4.46 -0.08 2.42
CA LEU A 253 3.45 -1.11 2.19
C LEU A 253 2.97 -1.63 3.55
N VAL A 254 1.69 -1.38 3.85
CA VAL A 254 1.09 -1.73 5.13
C VAL A 254 0.12 -2.89 4.94
N ARG A 255 0.26 -3.95 5.76
CA ARG A 255 -0.69 -5.06 5.86
C ARG A 255 -1.55 -4.91 7.11
N VAL A 256 -2.85 -4.85 6.92
CA VAL A 256 -3.85 -4.77 7.99
C VAL A 256 -4.73 -6.02 7.96
N ASN A 257 -4.77 -6.77 9.06
CA ASN A 257 -5.63 -7.95 9.17
C ASN A 257 -6.88 -7.61 9.97
N ARG A 258 -8.02 -8.19 9.58
CA ARG A 258 -9.23 -8.15 10.40
C ARG A 258 -9.21 -9.25 11.47
N GLU A 259 -9.40 -8.86 12.73
CA GLU A 259 -9.47 -9.78 13.87
C GLU A 259 -10.74 -9.56 14.69
N GLY A 260 -11.72 -10.45 14.51
CA GLY A 260 -13.01 -10.35 15.18
C GLY A 260 -13.71 -9.02 14.88
N GLN A 261 -13.72 -8.13 15.88
CA GLN A 261 -14.39 -6.81 15.82
C GLN A 261 -13.42 -5.64 15.66
N THR A 262 -12.17 -5.89 15.28
CA THR A 262 -11.15 -4.85 15.10
C THR A 262 -10.19 -5.20 13.96
N TYR A 263 -9.21 -4.34 13.73
CA TYR A 263 -8.13 -4.59 12.78
C TYR A 263 -6.78 -4.35 13.46
N LYS A 264 -5.73 -4.98 12.93
CA LYS A 264 -4.35 -4.81 13.40
C LYS A 264 -3.40 -4.65 12.23
N VAL A 265 -2.45 -3.72 12.35
CA VAL A 265 -1.30 -3.64 11.45
C VAL A 265 -0.32 -4.75 11.81
N TYR A 266 -0.05 -5.63 10.85
CA TYR A 266 0.90 -6.73 10.99
C TYR A 266 2.24 -6.45 10.32
N VAL A 267 2.20 -5.72 9.21
CA VAL A 267 3.38 -5.38 8.42
C VAL A 267 3.33 -3.90 8.10
N ASP A 268 4.47 -3.24 8.25
CA ASP A 268 4.73 -1.86 7.84
C ASP A 268 6.11 -1.86 7.18
N MET A 269 6.13 -2.19 5.89
CA MET A 269 7.34 -2.45 5.13
C MET A 269 7.80 -1.16 4.43
N PRO A 270 8.96 -0.59 4.79
CA PRO A 270 9.51 0.55 4.07
C PRO A 270 10.08 0.11 2.72
N LEU A 271 9.75 0.85 1.67
CA LEU A 271 10.15 0.59 0.29
C LEU A 271 10.83 1.85 -0.26
N ARG A 272 12.16 1.85 -0.33
CA ARG A 272 12.93 3.01 -0.81
C ARG A 272 13.65 2.69 -2.11
N VAL A 273 13.48 3.56 -3.10
CA VAL A 273 14.16 3.47 -4.40
C VAL A 273 15.06 4.68 -4.54
N TYR A 274 16.33 4.44 -4.82
CA TYR A 274 17.32 5.48 -5.04
C TYR A 274 17.71 5.49 -6.51
N HIS A 275 17.68 6.65 -7.15
CA HIS A 275 18.28 6.86 -8.46
C HIS A 275 19.81 6.89 -8.36
N GLY A 276 20.51 6.44 -9.41
CA GLY A 276 21.98 6.50 -9.48
C GLY A 276 22.71 5.54 -8.54
N ARG A 277 22.11 4.39 -8.20
CA ARG A 277 22.86 3.28 -7.58
C ARG A 277 23.68 2.57 -8.66
N ARG A 278 24.89 2.14 -8.30
CA ARG A 278 25.78 1.32 -9.15
C ARG A 278 25.11 0.10 -9.73
N ILE A 279 24.11 -0.44 -9.04
CA ILE A 279 23.33 -1.56 -9.54
C ILE A 279 22.57 -1.24 -10.84
N TYR A 280 22.10 -0.01 -11.02
CA TYR A 280 21.49 0.41 -12.28
C TYR A 280 22.56 0.61 -13.36
N GLU A 281 23.76 1.05 -12.98
CA GLU A 281 24.90 1.19 -13.90
C GLU A 281 25.47 -0.19 -14.34
N SER A 282 25.60 -1.14 -13.42
CA SER A 282 26.23 -2.46 -13.62
C SER A 282 25.33 -3.47 -14.33
N ILE A 283 24.03 -3.28 -14.19
CA ILE A 283 23.00 -3.99 -14.95
C ILE A 283 22.84 -3.33 -16.34
N GLY A 284 23.42 -2.13 -16.53
CA GLY A 284 23.28 -1.27 -17.68
C GLY A 284 22.15 -0.29 -17.42
N GLU A 285 22.39 1.01 -17.61
CA GLU A 285 21.33 2.04 -17.70
C GLU A 285 20.28 1.69 -18.78
N ASP A 286 20.58 0.66 -19.58
CA ASP A 286 19.68 0.04 -20.52
C ASP A 286 18.44 -0.55 -19.82
N ARG A 287 17.31 0.09 -20.10
CA ARG A 287 15.95 -0.38 -19.83
C ARG A 287 15.77 -1.89 -20.07
N GLU A 288 16.47 -2.46 -21.05
CA GLU A 288 16.44 -3.89 -21.34
C GLU A 288 16.82 -4.76 -20.13
N ALA A 289 17.73 -4.30 -19.29
CA ALA A 289 18.26 -5.06 -18.18
C ALA A 289 17.37 -4.99 -16.93
N VAL A 290 16.76 -3.84 -16.66
CA VAL A 290 15.67 -3.70 -15.69
C VAL A 290 14.48 -4.60 -16.08
N GLU A 291 14.10 -4.57 -17.37
CA GLU A 291 13.07 -5.46 -17.90
C GLU A 291 13.45 -6.94 -17.79
N ARG A 292 14.73 -7.28 -17.97
CA ARG A 292 15.22 -8.65 -17.79
C ARG A 292 15.06 -9.14 -16.35
N ILE A 293 15.38 -8.30 -15.37
CA ILE A 293 15.19 -8.65 -13.95
C ILE A 293 13.72 -8.82 -13.63
N ASN A 294 12.86 -7.93 -14.12
CA ASN A 294 11.41 -8.09 -13.99
C ASN A 294 10.94 -9.44 -14.56
N ARG A 295 11.41 -9.83 -15.75
CA ARG A 295 11.10 -11.14 -16.35
C ARG A 295 11.58 -12.32 -15.49
N ILE A 296 12.74 -12.20 -14.85
CA ILE A 296 13.25 -13.21 -13.90
C ILE A 296 12.30 -13.31 -12.71
N VAL A 297 11.97 -12.18 -12.07
CA VAL A 297 11.03 -12.14 -10.94
C VAL A 297 9.68 -12.74 -11.34
N ASP A 298 9.12 -12.35 -12.49
CA ASP A 298 7.87 -12.91 -13.03
C ASP A 298 7.91 -14.43 -13.19
N THR A 299 9.03 -14.96 -13.64
CA THR A 299 9.22 -16.40 -13.85
C THR A 299 9.31 -17.15 -12.52
N LEU A 300 9.87 -16.53 -11.47
CA LEU A 300 10.14 -17.16 -10.19
C LEU A 300 8.98 -17.06 -9.19
N VAL A 301 8.17 -16.00 -9.25
CA VAL A 301 7.12 -15.71 -8.26
C VAL A 301 6.10 -16.85 -8.13
N GLU A 302 5.52 -17.32 -9.24
CA GLU A 302 4.46 -18.32 -9.19
C GLU A 302 4.96 -19.69 -8.66
N PRO A 303 6.09 -20.25 -9.14
CA PRO A 303 6.68 -21.45 -8.53
C PRO A 303 7.04 -21.26 -7.05
N ALA A 304 7.69 -20.15 -6.69
CA ALA A 304 8.04 -19.87 -5.28
C ALA A 304 6.79 -19.82 -4.38
N ALA A 305 5.71 -19.20 -4.87
CA ALA A 305 4.42 -19.14 -4.18
C ALA A 305 3.80 -20.52 -3.95
N ARG A 306 3.94 -21.45 -4.91
CA ARG A 306 3.49 -22.84 -4.71
C ARG A 306 4.26 -23.50 -3.56
N PHE A 307 5.57 -23.31 -3.51
CA PHE A 307 6.41 -23.87 -2.44
C PHE A 307 6.03 -23.32 -1.06
N VAL A 308 5.92 -21.99 -0.91
CA VAL A 308 5.58 -21.38 0.39
C VAL A 308 4.19 -21.80 0.87
N ARG A 309 3.25 -22.03 -0.04
CA ARG A 309 1.90 -22.53 0.29
C ARG A 309 1.82 -24.05 0.50
N GLY A 310 2.95 -24.76 0.44
CA GLY A 310 2.99 -26.22 0.58
C GLY A 310 2.35 -26.99 -0.58
N ARG A 311 2.35 -26.41 -1.80
CA ARG A 311 1.74 -26.97 -3.02
C ARG A 311 2.75 -27.19 -4.15
N ASP A 312 4.01 -27.45 -3.81
CA ASP A 312 5.09 -27.68 -4.80
C ASP A 312 5.26 -29.18 -5.11
N ASP A 313 4.33 -29.72 -5.90
CA ASP A 313 4.35 -31.12 -6.36
C ASP A 313 5.46 -31.42 -7.37
N VAL A 314 5.92 -30.38 -8.08
CA VAL A 314 6.98 -30.45 -9.09
C VAL A 314 8.37 -30.43 -8.44
N GLY A 315 8.52 -29.75 -7.30
CA GLY A 315 9.80 -29.53 -6.62
C GLY A 315 10.61 -28.37 -7.22
N ASP A 316 10.07 -27.65 -8.21
CA ASP A 316 10.72 -26.50 -8.81
C ASP A 316 10.53 -25.22 -7.99
N GLY A 317 9.49 -25.17 -7.16
CA GLY A 317 9.15 -24.02 -6.34
C GLY A 317 10.18 -23.72 -5.26
N TYR A 318 10.73 -24.74 -4.59
CA TYR A 318 11.82 -24.55 -3.60
C TYR A 318 13.04 -23.85 -4.20
N HIS A 319 13.46 -24.32 -5.38
CA HIS A 319 14.59 -23.76 -6.10
C HIS A 319 14.28 -22.36 -6.65
N ALA A 320 13.06 -22.14 -7.14
CA ALA A 320 12.63 -20.81 -7.57
C ALA A 320 12.61 -19.80 -6.42
N PHE A 321 12.14 -20.20 -5.22
CA PHE A 321 12.17 -19.38 -4.02
C PHE A 321 13.60 -18.99 -3.63
N LYS A 322 14.54 -19.95 -3.64
CA LYS A 322 15.96 -19.66 -3.39
C LYS A 322 16.57 -18.75 -4.45
N ALA A 323 16.28 -18.98 -5.73
CA ALA A 323 16.76 -18.14 -6.81
C ALA A 323 16.30 -16.69 -6.62
N LEU A 324 15.04 -16.47 -6.26
CA LEU A 324 14.50 -15.14 -5.96
C LEU A 324 15.21 -14.48 -4.77
N ARG A 325 15.46 -15.25 -3.70
CA ARG A 325 16.21 -14.75 -2.54
C ARG A 325 17.65 -14.39 -2.90
N TYR A 326 18.35 -15.22 -3.69
CA TYR A 326 19.71 -14.91 -4.12
C TYR A 326 19.76 -13.71 -5.07
N LEU A 327 18.75 -13.55 -5.94
CA LEU A 327 18.60 -12.33 -6.73
C LEU A 327 18.49 -11.12 -5.80
N PHE A 328 17.56 -11.13 -4.84
CA PHE A 328 17.42 -10.06 -3.85
C PHE A 328 18.74 -9.77 -3.09
N MET A 329 19.46 -10.80 -2.66
CA MET A 329 20.75 -10.65 -1.98
C MET A 329 21.81 -10.03 -2.89
N TYR A 330 21.88 -10.43 -4.16
CA TYR A 330 22.74 -9.77 -5.15
C TYR A 330 22.38 -8.29 -5.27
N ILE A 331 21.09 -7.98 -5.40
CA ILE A 331 20.64 -6.60 -5.60
C ILE A 331 20.91 -5.70 -4.39
N THR A 332 20.81 -6.24 -3.18
CA THR A 332 21.00 -5.47 -1.94
C THR A 332 22.45 -5.34 -1.52
N THR A 333 23.29 -6.34 -1.82
CA THR A 333 24.70 -6.40 -1.38
C THR A 333 25.72 -6.14 -2.49
N GLU A 334 25.29 -6.13 -3.75
CA GLU A 334 26.16 -6.05 -4.94
C GLU A 334 27.21 -7.19 -5.02
N ASN A 335 27.01 -8.30 -4.29
CA ASN A 335 27.96 -9.42 -4.27
C ASN A 335 27.68 -10.42 -5.40
N PRO A 336 28.58 -10.57 -6.40
CA PRO A 336 28.36 -11.42 -7.57
C PRO A 336 28.25 -12.92 -7.25
N LEU A 337 28.70 -13.38 -6.08
CA LEU A 337 28.53 -14.77 -5.64
C LEU A 337 27.04 -15.18 -5.65
N TYR A 338 26.16 -14.27 -5.27
CA TYR A 338 24.72 -14.54 -5.25
C TYR A 338 24.13 -14.72 -6.66
N VAL A 339 24.73 -14.15 -7.71
CA VAL A 339 24.33 -14.42 -9.10
C VAL A 339 24.64 -15.87 -9.46
N GLY A 340 25.84 -16.37 -9.09
CA GLY A 340 26.20 -17.78 -9.31
C GLY A 340 25.29 -18.74 -8.53
N MET A 341 24.94 -18.40 -7.29
CA MET A 341 23.98 -19.18 -6.49
C MET A 341 22.57 -19.15 -7.11
N MET A 342 22.11 -17.99 -7.59
CA MET A 342 20.85 -17.87 -8.31
C MET A 342 20.83 -18.75 -9.56
N HIS A 343 21.87 -18.69 -10.40
CA HIS A 343 21.99 -19.51 -11.60
C HIS A 343 21.95 -21.02 -11.29
N ARG A 344 22.61 -21.43 -10.20
CA ARG A 344 22.56 -22.82 -9.74
C ARG A 344 21.12 -23.24 -9.44
N GLU A 345 20.39 -22.44 -8.67
CA GLU A 345 19.01 -22.77 -8.31
C GLU A 345 18.05 -22.68 -9.50
N LEU A 346 18.27 -21.77 -10.46
CA LEU A 346 17.53 -21.75 -11.74
C LEU A 346 17.71 -23.07 -12.51
N HIS A 347 18.93 -23.60 -12.54
CA HIS A 347 19.22 -24.87 -13.19
C HIS A 347 18.59 -26.06 -12.47
N GLU A 348 18.55 -26.06 -11.15
CA GLU A 348 17.87 -27.11 -10.38
C GLU A 348 16.33 -27.04 -10.55
N ALA A 349 15.75 -25.83 -10.60
CA ALA A 349 14.34 -25.64 -10.93
C ALA A 349 14.01 -26.18 -12.35
N TYR A 350 14.88 -25.90 -13.32
CA TYR A 350 14.80 -26.45 -14.67
C TYR A 350 14.79 -27.99 -14.67
N ARG A 351 15.76 -28.61 -13.98
CA ARG A 351 15.88 -30.07 -13.87
C ARG A 351 14.65 -30.71 -13.21
N ALA A 352 14.20 -30.15 -12.09
CA ALA A 352 13.02 -30.63 -11.36
C ALA A 352 11.78 -30.61 -12.28
N ARG A 353 11.53 -29.49 -12.97
CA ARG A 353 10.37 -29.37 -13.86
C ARG A 353 10.46 -30.26 -15.10
N LYS A 354 11.64 -30.34 -15.73
CA LYS A 354 11.87 -31.16 -16.94
C LYS A 354 11.75 -32.65 -16.66
N SER A 355 12.34 -33.14 -15.56
CA SER A 355 12.26 -34.56 -15.17
C SER A 355 10.81 -35.03 -14.91
N ARG A 356 9.93 -34.11 -14.52
CA ARG A 356 8.48 -34.34 -14.34
C ARG A 356 7.65 -34.18 -15.63
N GLY A 357 8.29 -33.88 -16.77
CA GLY A 357 7.62 -33.67 -18.06
C GLY A 357 6.67 -32.46 -18.09
N LYS A 358 6.83 -31.50 -17.17
CA LYS A 358 5.94 -30.32 -17.10
C LYS A 358 6.37 -29.26 -18.12
N PRO A 359 5.44 -28.64 -18.85
CA PRO A 359 5.78 -27.61 -19.83
C PRO A 359 6.36 -26.36 -19.17
N GLY A 360 7.15 -25.61 -19.94
CA GLY A 360 7.70 -24.32 -19.51
C GLY A 360 9.01 -24.38 -18.73
N ALA A 361 9.67 -25.54 -18.63
CA ALA A 361 10.99 -25.66 -18.00
C ALA A 361 12.02 -24.68 -18.62
N GLU A 362 12.03 -24.55 -19.93
CA GLU A 362 12.95 -23.68 -20.67
C GLU A 362 12.90 -22.19 -20.25
N ARG A 363 11.81 -21.74 -19.62
CA ARG A 363 11.71 -20.37 -19.08
C ARG A 363 12.78 -20.08 -18.01
N TYR A 364 13.20 -21.08 -17.24
CA TYR A 364 14.28 -20.91 -16.26
C TYR A 364 15.63 -20.65 -16.93
N LEU A 365 15.89 -21.24 -18.11
CA LEU A 365 17.14 -21.01 -18.84
C LEU A 365 17.20 -19.59 -19.42
N ALA A 366 16.06 -19.02 -19.78
CA ALA A 366 15.97 -17.61 -20.20
C ALA A 366 16.25 -16.61 -19.07
N CYS A 367 16.32 -17.06 -17.81
CA CYS A 367 16.58 -16.23 -16.64
C CYS A 367 18.07 -16.09 -16.29
N PHE A 368 18.98 -16.72 -17.05
CA PHE A 368 20.40 -16.58 -16.81
C PHE A 368 20.86 -15.17 -17.17
N LEU A 369 21.26 -14.41 -16.16
CA LEU A 369 21.97 -13.15 -16.35
C LEU A 369 23.33 -13.43 -17.01
N LYS A 370 23.61 -12.76 -18.12
CA LYS A 370 24.98 -12.74 -18.66
C LYS A 370 25.86 -12.03 -17.63
N PRO A 371 27.04 -12.55 -17.28
CA PRO A 371 27.99 -11.79 -16.48
C PRO A 371 28.33 -10.48 -17.20
N THR A 372 27.87 -9.34 -16.70
CA THR A 372 28.47 -8.04 -17.03
C THR A 372 29.77 -7.96 -16.24
N ILE A 373 30.82 -8.57 -16.78
CA ILE A 373 32.16 -8.50 -16.20
C ILE A 373 32.70 -7.09 -16.49
N GLY A 374 32.55 -6.19 -15.53
CA GLY A 374 33.49 -5.08 -15.36
C GLY A 374 34.60 -5.57 -14.42
N TYR A 375 35.72 -6.02 -14.98
CA TYR A 375 36.98 -6.08 -14.24
C TYR A 375 37.57 -4.68 -14.14
#